data_AF-A0A7C0ZS67-F1
#
_entry.id   AF-A0A7C0ZS67-F1
#
_cell.length_a   1.000
_cell.length_b   1.000
_cell.length_c   1.000
_cell.angle_alpha   90.00
_cell.angle_beta   90.00
_cell.angle_gamma   90.00
#
_symmetry.space_group_name_H-M   'P 1'
#
loop_
_entity.id
_entity.type
_entity.pdbx_description
1 polymer ?
#
loop_
_entity_poly.entity_id
_entity_poly.type
_entity_poly.pdbx_seq_one_letter_code
_entity_poly.pdbx_strand_id
1 'polypeptide(L)'
;MPKKSKTGTNGVEERINGLIKDLKKYDSDDIDYSSQREAKLEKTADALAAIGKPAVPQLIEVLNCHSAWSSHFAANALGAIGDERASTPLADALEESELGERARSALKKIGPVAVPEVIKRVEYRIAHPIREGAGIDMITANALSAIGDIRCDESIKFLNRLLDEYMSELPDGPFDPTKHDWKYVNVDMFHLLECMVRQQDERAIPHIENARDFFRSDYVDYKICQIAIGRIKKKRPDEGYLPLEALDIMLPAGALMNALSGGELGWENTFEEEYGEYFEEVGGWDYGGGDGGDREDDPDWEDGDEYWDDKDWDDEDEDEDVDEGDDDDEKEGADMAQKKKFKQVYQFKVALKGIRPPIWRRIQVPETYTFRDLHITIQDAMGWEGYHLHEFEMISPSTGAKVSIGPPDDEFGRRILSEETQKISRYFSMDNKSAEYTYDFGDDWEHKILLEKILPREGGTAYPVCVKGKRACPPEDCGGVWGYADILEALEDPDDPENEELLEWVGEDFDPEYFDAKDVVFRDPDKSSDFRF
;
A
#
# COMPACT_ATOMS: atom_id res chain seq x y z
N MET A 1 -61.82 26.63 -22.19
CA MET A 1 -60.69 26.48 -21.23
C MET A 1 -60.59 25.03 -20.81
N PRO A 2 -59.51 24.29 -21.12
CA PRO A 2 -59.30 22.97 -20.56
C PRO A 2 -58.85 23.06 -19.10
N LYS A 3 -59.49 22.30 -18.21
CA LYS A 3 -59.07 22.20 -16.80
C LYS A 3 -57.78 21.38 -16.74
N LYS A 4 -56.67 21.96 -16.27
CA LYS A 4 -55.46 21.19 -15.94
C LYS A 4 -55.77 20.22 -14.80
N SER A 5 -55.36 18.96 -14.95
CA SER A 5 -55.45 17.94 -13.91
C SER A 5 -54.68 18.37 -12.66
N LYS A 6 -55.33 18.27 -11.48
CA LYS A 6 -54.70 18.45 -10.15
C LYS A 6 -54.61 17.14 -9.36
N THR A 7 -54.98 16.00 -9.95
CA THR A 7 -55.11 14.72 -9.22
C THR A 7 -53.85 13.85 -9.24
N GLY A 8 -52.91 14.10 -10.15
CA GLY A 8 -51.67 13.32 -10.23
C GLY A 8 -50.56 13.74 -9.26
N THR A 9 -50.55 15.00 -8.82
CA THR A 9 -49.46 15.55 -7.97
C THR A 9 -49.58 15.13 -6.51
N ASN A 10 -50.79 15.20 -5.93
CA ASN A 10 -51.00 14.87 -4.52
C ASN A 10 -50.62 13.41 -4.19
N GLY A 11 -50.92 12.46 -5.07
CA GLY A 11 -50.57 11.05 -4.85
C GLY A 11 -49.07 10.75 -4.94
N VAL A 12 -48.29 11.60 -5.64
CA VAL A 12 -46.82 11.51 -5.63
C VAL A 12 -46.28 12.09 -4.33
N GLU A 13 -46.78 13.25 -3.90
CA GLU A 13 -46.39 13.92 -2.66
C GLU A 13 -46.69 13.05 -1.42
N GLU A 14 -47.89 12.48 -1.33
CA GLU A 14 -48.27 11.51 -0.28
C GLU A 14 -47.34 10.28 -0.26
N ARG A 15 -46.93 9.79 -1.44
CA ARG A 15 -45.99 8.65 -1.55
C ARG A 15 -44.57 9.02 -1.10
N ILE A 16 -44.06 10.19 -1.47
CA ILE A 16 -42.73 10.65 -1.01
C ILE A 16 -42.78 10.84 0.51
N ASN A 17 -43.79 11.52 1.04
CA ASN A 17 -43.97 11.70 2.50
C ASN A 17 -43.99 10.35 3.26
N GLY A 18 -44.66 9.33 2.70
CA GLY A 18 -44.66 7.98 3.27
C GLY A 18 -43.29 7.32 3.28
N LEU A 19 -42.56 7.38 2.16
CA LEU A 19 -41.21 6.82 2.02
C LEU A 19 -40.19 7.57 2.90
N ILE A 20 -40.26 8.90 3.00
CA ILE A 20 -39.40 9.71 3.88
C ILE A 20 -39.63 9.33 5.35
N LYS A 21 -40.89 9.08 5.75
CA LYS A 21 -41.21 8.59 7.09
C LYS A 21 -40.65 7.18 7.35
N ASP A 22 -40.70 6.29 6.36
CA ASP A 22 -40.10 4.95 6.47
C ASP A 22 -38.56 5.01 6.48
N LEU A 23 -37.95 6.00 5.81
CA LEU A 23 -36.50 6.24 5.79
C LEU A 23 -36.00 6.76 7.15
N LYS A 24 -36.69 7.74 7.74
CA LYS A 24 -36.37 8.30 9.07
C LYS A 24 -36.79 7.40 10.25
N LYS A 25 -37.29 6.19 9.98
CA LYS A 25 -37.96 5.34 10.99
C LYS A 25 -37.06 4.97 12.17
N TYR A 26 -35.75 4.87 11.95
CA TYR A 26 -34.78 4.37 12.93
C TYR A 26 -33.83 5.47 13.44
N ASP A 27 -34.06 6.74 13.08
CA ASP A 27 -33.16 7.86 13.44
C ASP A 27 -33.17 8.20 14.94
N SER A 28 -34.14 7.69 15.70
CA SER A 28 -34.28 7.90 17.15
C SER A 28 -33.88 6.68 18.00
N ASP A 29 -33.43 5.61 17.35
CA ASP A 29 -33.25 4.30 17.97
C ASP A 29 -31.77 4.07 18.26
N ASP A 30 -31.39 4.13 19.54
CA ASP A 30 -30.06 3.81 20.08
C ASP A 30 -29.82 2.28 20.09
N ILE A 31 -29.97 1.65 18.91
CA ILE A 31 -30.22 0.21 18.76
C ILE A 31 -29.32 -0.45 17.71
N ASP A 32 -28.69 -1.53 18.17
CA ASP A 32 -27.92 -2.55 17.47
C ASP A 32 -28.17 -2.72 15.95
N TYR A 33 -27.05 -2.85 15.23
CA TYR A 33 -26.93 -2.92 13.78
C TYR A 33 -27.63 -4.16 13.22
N SER A 34 -28.22 -4.05 12.02
CA SER A 34 -28.81 -5.21 11.34
C SER A 34 -28.91 -5.00 9.84
N SER A 35 -28.27 -5.88 9.07
CA SER A 35 -28.30 -5.90 7.60
C SER A 35 -29.71 -5.99 7.02
N GLN A 36 -30.69 -6.52 7.77
CA GLN A 36 -32.10 -6.53 7.34
C GLN A 36 -32.76 -5.14 7.40
N ARG A 37 -32.31 -4.26 8.31
CA ARG A 37 -32.78 -2.87 8.41
C ARG A 37 -32.15 -2.01 7.32
N GLU A 38 -30.83 -2.13 7.15
CA GLU A 38 -30.07 -1.47 6.08
C GLU A 38 -30.66 -1.79 4.70
N ALA A 39 -30.80 -3.07 4.35
CA ALA A 39 -31.40 -3.50 3.09
C ALA A 39 -32.89 -3.11 2.91
N LYS A 40 -33.54 -2.57 3.95
CA LYS A 40 -34.87 -1.95 3.88
C LYS A 40 -34.79 -0.44 3.68
N LEU A 41 -33.84 0.24 4.33
CA LEU A 41 -33.59 1.67 4.13
C LEU A 41 -33.05 1.93 2.72
N GLU A 42 -32.14 1.09 2.22
CA GLU A 42 -31.65 1.11 0.84
C GLU A 42 -32.81 1.00 -0.17
N LYS A 43 -33.70 0.01 -0.03
CA LYS A 43 -34.90 -0.13 -0.89
C LYS A 43 -35.85 1.07 -0.80
N THR A 44 -35.92 1.72 0.36
CA THR A 44 -36.70 2.95 0.53
C THR A 44 -36.05 4.12 -0.22
N ALA A 45 -34.72 4.23 -0.18
CA ALA A 45 -33.92 5.20 -0.91
C ALA A 45 -34.00 4.99 -2.42
N ASP A 46 -33.90 3.76 -2.91
CA ASP A 46 -34.12 3.40 -4.32
C ASP A 46 -35.52 3.77 -4.78
N ALA A 47 -36.54 3.52 -3.95
CA ALA A 47 -37.93 3.89 -4.26
C ALA A 47 -38.14 5.40 -4.32
N LEU A 48 -37.38 6.20 -3.56
CA LEU A 48 -37.33 7.66 -3.63
C LEU A 48 -36.54 8.13 -4.87
N ALA A 49 -35.40 7.51 -5.17
CA ALA A 49 -34.61 7.79 -6.36
C ALA A 49 -35.40 7.53 -7.66
N ALA A 50 -36.17 6.44 -7.70
CA ALA A 50 -37.07 6.10 -8.81
C ALA A 50 -38.26 7.07 -8.98
N ILE A 51 -38.58 7.90 -7.99
CA ILE A 51 -39.53 9.02 -8.13
C ILE A 51 -38.83 10.23 -8.79
N GLY A 52 -37.52 10.38 -8.60
CA GLY A 52 -36.69 11.37 -9.25
C GLY A 52 -36.82 12.78 -8.67
N LYS A 53 -36.68 13.79 -9.53
CA LYS A 53 -36.64 15.22 -9.20
C LYS A 53 -37.68 15.73 -8.17
N PRO A 54 -38.93 15.21 -8.08
CA PRO A 54 -39.88 15.61 -7.05
C PRO A 54 -39.49 15.24 -5.61
N ALA A 55 -38.70 14.17 -5.40
CA ALA A 55 -38.27 13.73 -4.06
C ALA A 55 -37.10 14.58 -3.49
N VAL A 56 -36.34 15.25 -4.36
CA VAL A 56 -35.11 15.99 -4.01
C VAL A 56 -35.26 16.96 -2.83
N PRO A 57 -36.31 17.81 -2.71
CA PRO A 57 -36.42 18.74 -1.58
C PRO A 57 -36.51 18.02 -0.23
N GLN A 58 -37.30 16.95 -0.13
CA GLN A 58 -37.47 16.20 1.11
C GLN A 58 -36.25 15.33 1.43
N LEU A 59 -35.54 14.86 0.40
CA LEU A 59 -34.25 14.18 0.58
C LEU A 59 -33.16 15.15 1.10
N ILE A 60 -33.16 16.42 0.69
CA ILE A 60 -32.28 17.45 1.27
C ILE A 60 -32.65 17.71 2.74
N GLU A 61 -33.94 17.76 3.08
CA GLU A 61 -34.40 17.83 4.48
C GLU A 61 -34.06 16.59 5.33
N VAL A 62 -33.73 15.45 4.70
CA VAL A 62 -33.20 14.25 5.39
C VAL A 62 -31.68 14.34 5.52
N LEU A 63 -30.99 14.77 4.46
CA LEU A 63 -29.54 14.95 4.44
C LEU A 63 -29.08 15.88 5.58
N ASN A 64 -29.81 16.99 5.80
CA ASN A 64 -29.55 17.97 6.84
C ASN A 64 -29.97 17.53 8.26
N CYS A 65 -30.28 16.24 8.48
CA CYS A 65 -30.47 15.67 9.82
C CYS A 65 -29.17 15.05 10.34
N HIS A 66 -28.05 15.77 10.20
CA HIS A 66 -26.67 15.43 10.58
C HIS A 66 -26.55 14.35 11.67
N SER A 67 -25.70 13.35 11.43
CA SER A 67 -25.51 12.08 12.18
C SER A 67 -26.68 11.08 12.18
N ALA A 68 -27.85 11.40 11.62
CA ALA A 68 -28.92 10.42 11.44
C ALA A 68 -28.59 9.39 10.35
N TRP A 69 -28.88 8.11 10.62
CA TRP A 69 -28.77 7.02 9.65
C TRP A 69 -29.45 7.33 8.31
N SER A 70 -30.64 7.95 8.33
CA SER A 70 -31.37 8.33 7.13
C SER A 70 -30.60 9.28 6.20
N SER A 71 -29.67 10.10 6.70
CA SER A 71 -28.86 11.04 5.90
C SER A 71 -27.93 10.32 4.93
N HIS A 72 -27.37 9.16 5.32
CA HIS A 72 -26.51 8.32 4.47
C HIS A 72 -27.29 7.80 3.24
N PHE A 73 -28.50 7.33 3.47
CA PHE A 73 -29.39 6.84 2.41
C PHE A 73 -29.95 7.99 1.55
N ALA A 74 -30.18 9.16 2.15
CA ALA A 74 -30.59 10.36 1.42
C ALA A 74 -29.50 10.84 0.45
N ALA A 75 -28.22 10.87 0.87
CA ALA A 75 -27.11 11.19 -0.01
C ALA A 75 -27.05 10.23 -1.22
N ASN A 76 -27.16 8.92 -0.98
CA ASN A 76 -27.20 7.91 -2.04
C ASN A 76 -28.36 8.14 -3.03
N ALA A 77 -29.57 8.42 -2.53
CA ALA A 77 -30.72 8.72 -3.37
C ALA A 77 -30.53 10.02 -4.17
N LEU A 78 -30.04 11.10 -3.56
CA LEU A 78 -29.76 12.37 -4.23
C LEU A 78 -28.75 12.21 -5.38
N GLY A 79 -27.66 11.48 -5.13
CA GLY A 79 -26.67 11.14 -6.14
C GLY A 79 -27.25 10.31 -7.29
N ALA A 80 -28.11 9.33 -6.99
CA ALA A 80 -28.79 8.52 -8.00
C ALA A 80 -29.82 9.31 -8.84
N ILE A 81 -30.42 10.38 -8.28
CA ILE A 81 -31.32 11.27 -9.01
C ILE A 81 -30.55 12.23 -9.94
N GLY A 82 -29.33 12.64 -9.56
CA GLY A 82 -28.48 13.50 -10.39
C GLY A 82 -29.02 14.94 -10.57
N ASP A 83 -29.74 15.49 -9.58
CA ASP A 83 -30.34 16.83 -9.68
C ASP A 83 -29.43 17.90 -9.06
N GLU A 84 -29.11 18.94 -9.84
CA GLU A 84 -28.23 20.06 -9.44
C GLU A 84 -28.62 20.76 -8.12
N ARG A 85 -29.90 20.70 -7.71
CA ARG A 85 -30.35 21.27 -6.43
C ARG A 85 -29.74 20.57 -5.21
N ALA A 86 -29.20 19.37 -5.39
CA ALA A 86 -28.49 18.62 -4.36
C ALA A 86 -27.01 19.04 -4.24
N SER A 87 -26.44 19.78 -5.20
CA SER A 87 -25.01 20.09 -5.24
C SER A 87 -24.53 20.86 -4.00
N THR A 88 -25.16 21.99 -3.65
CA THR A 88 -24.73 22.77 -2.46
C THR A 88 -24.94 21.98 -1.15
N PRO A 89 -26.11 21.36 -0.85
CA PRO A 89 -26.27 20.57 0.36
C PRO A 89 -25.30 19.38 0.48
N LEU A 90 -24.96 18.71 -0.63
CA LEU A 90 -23.96 17.66 -0.62
C LEU A 90 -22.53 18.21 -0.50
N ALA A 91 -22.24 19.39 -1.04
CA ALA A 91 -20.94 20.04 -0.87
C ALA A 91 -20.73 20.51 0.58
N ASP A 92 -21.77 20.99 1.26
CA ASP A 92 -21.73 21.27 2.70
C ASP A 92 -21.59 19.98 3.52
N ALA A 93 -22.23 18.87 3.11
CA ALA A 93 -22.11 17.57 3.77
C ALA A 93 -20.74 16.86 3.57
N LEU A 94 -19.82 17.40 2.78
CA LEU A 94 -18.44 16.88 2.66
C LEU A 94 -17.63 17.04 3.96
N GLU A 95 -18.05 17.97 4.82
CA GLU A 95 -17.38 18.31 6.07
C GLU A 95 -17.78 17.43 7.26
N GLU A 96 -18.79 16.58 7.08
CA GLU A 96 -19.38 15.76 8.12
C GLU A 96 -18.66 14.40 8.17
N SER A 97 -17.98 14.08 9.27
CA SER A 97 -17.18 12.84 9.46
C SER A 97 -17.84 11.59 8.85
N GLU A 98 -19.09 11.32 9.25
CA GLU A 98 -19.81 10.09 8.87
C GLU A 98 -20.41 10.10 7.46
N LEU A 99 -20.58 11.30 6.87
CA LEU A 99 -21.36 11.53 5.66
C LEU A 99 -20.51 11.96 4.47
N GLY A 100 -19.31 12.50 4.69
CA GLY A 100 -18.46 13.09 3.66
C GLY A 100 -18.13 12.16 2.48
N GLU A 101 -17.80 10.90 2.74
CA GLU A 101 -17.54 9.91 1.67
C GLU A 101 -18.79 9.62 0.82
N ARG A 102 -19.96 9.58 1.44
CA ARG A 102 -21.23 9.36 0.75
C ARG A 102 -21.67 10.60 -0.02
N ALA A 103 -21.40 11.79 0.52
CA ALA A 103 -21.56 13.06 -0.18
C ALA A 103 -20.65 13.15 -1.40
N ARG A 104 -19.36 12.79 -1.28
CA ARG A 104 -18.40 12.66 -2.40
C ARG A 104 -18.92 11.72 -3.48
N SER A 105 -19.34 10.51 -3.11
CA SER A 105 -19.92 9.52 -4.04
C SER A 105 -21.19 10.02 -4.74
N ALA A 106 -22.04 10.78 -4.04
CA ALA A 106 -23.23 11.40 -4.62
C ALA A 106 -22.91 12.55 -5.58
N LEU A 107 -21.97 13.44 -5.22
CA LEU A 107 -21.47 14.52 -6.07
C LEU A 107 -20.84 13.98 -7.36
N LYS A 108 -20.06 12.89 -7.27
CA LYS A 108 -19.50 12.19 -8.43
C LYS A 108 -20.57 11.70 -9.41
N LYS A 109 -21.72 11.23 -8.90
CA LYS A 109 -22.87 10.80 -9.73
C LYS A 109 -23.63 11.98 -10.35
N ILE A 110 -23.70 13.14 -9.66
CA ILE A 110 -24.24 14.40 -10.21
C ILE A 110 -23.32 14.96 -11.31
N GLY A 111 -22.01 14.82 -11.14
CA GLY A 111 -21.01 15.15 -12.15
C GLY A 111 -20.73 16.66 -12.28
N PRO A 112 -20.34 17.15 -13.46
CA PRO A 112 -19.71 18.48 -13.62
C PRO A 112 -20.50 19.67 -13.09
N VAL A 113 -21.84 19.61 -13.03
CA VAL A 113 -22.69 20.70 -12.51
C VAL A 113 -22.51 20.96 -11.02
N ALA A 114 -21.96 20.00 -10.26
CA ALA A 114 -21.68 20.16 -8.84
C ALA A 114 -20.32 20.83 -8.54
N VAL A 115 -19.38 20.82 -9.48
CA VAL A 115 -18.00 21.29 -9.29
C VAL A 115 -17.90 22.74 -8.77
N PRO A 116 -18.69 23.72 -9.26
CA PRO A 116 -18.66 25.08 -8.73
C PRO A 116 -19.01 25.19 -7.23
N GLU A 117 -19.86 24.30 -6.71
CA GLU A 117 -20.23 24.32 -5.29
C GLU A 117 -19.16 23.65 -4.42
N VAL A 118 -18.50 22.60 -4.94
CA VAL A 118 -17.36 21.97 -4.25
C VAL A 118 -16.13 22.88 -4.24
N ILE A 119 -15.86 23.61 -5.33
CA ILE A 119 -14.79 24.61 -5.39
C ILE A 119 -14.95 25.68 -4.30
N LYS A 120 -16.17 26.22 -4.13
CA LYS A 120 -16.46 27.18 -3.06
C LYS A 120 -16.15 26.63 -1.66
N ARG A 121 -16.32 25.32 -1.45
CA ARG A 121 -16.03 24.65 -0.17
C ARG A 121 -14.53 24.64 0.11
N VAL A 122 -13.71 24.30 -0.89
CA VAL A 122 -12.24 24.34 -0.81
C VAL A 122 -11.74 25.78 -0.63
N GLU A 123 -12.22 26.72 -1.44
CA GLU A 123 -11.86 28.14 -1.34
C GLU A 123 -12.29 28.76 0.01
N TYR A 124 -13.43 28.34 0.57
CA TYR A 124 -13.86 28.73 1.91
C TYR A 124 -12.91 28.23 3.00
N ARG A 125 -12.43 26.97 2.91
CA ARG A 125 -11.46 26.39 3.85
C ARG A 125 -10.10 27.06 3.77
N ILE A 126 -9.59 27.34 2.57
CA ILE A 126 -8.35 28.12 2.37
C ILE A 126 -8.46 29.53 2.99
N ALA A 127 -9.64 30.16 2.91
CA ALA A 127 -9.88 31.46 3.53
C ALA A 127 -10.15 31.41 5.05
N HIS A 128 -10.57 30.25 5.58
CA HIS A 128 -10.95 30.04 6.98
C HIS A 128 -10.37 28.71 7.48
N PRO A 129 -9.03 28.62 7.62
CA PRO A 129 -8.37 27.36 7.94
C PRO A 129 -8.70 26.89 9.36
N ILE A 130 -8.84 25.57 9.49
CA ILE A 130 -9.00 24.86 10.77
C ILE A 130 -7.60 24.66 11.36
N ARG A 131 -7.42 25.05 12.62
CA ARG A 131 -6.10 25.12 13.31
C ARG A 131 -5.97 24.22 14.54
N GLU A 132 -7.03 23.51 14.91
CA GLU A 132 -7.07 22.62 16.07
C GLU A 132 -7.52 21.23 15.59
N GLY A 133 -6.73 20.20 15.90
CA GLY A 133 -6.88 18.82 15.41
C GLY A 133 -5.57 18.28 14.85
N ALA A 134 -5.26 17.00 15.12
CA ALA A 134 -4.04 16.35 14.66
C ALA A 134 -4.29 15.61 13.34
N GLY A 135 -3.67 16.06 12.24
CA GLY A 135 -3.64 15.35 10.96
C GLY A 135 -4.36 16.03 9.79
N ILE A 136 -4.47 15.29 8.68
CA ILE A 136 -5.10 15.73 7.44
C ILE A 136 -6.54 16.21 7.72
N ASP A 137 -6.86 17.43 7.28
CA ASP A 137 -8.24 17.93 7.31
C ASP A 137 -9.11 17.13 6.32
N MET A 138 -9.72 16.05 6.81
CA MET A 138 -10.60 15.16 6.03
C MET A 138 -11.71 15.94 5.32
N ILE A 139 -12.12 17.08 5.87
CA ILE A 139 -13.10 18.01 5.31
C ILE A 139 -12.61 18.55 3.95
N THR A 140 -11.42 19.16 3.91
CA THR A 140 -10.83 19.66 2.66
C THR A 140 -10.41 18.50 1.74
N ALA A 141 -9.93 17.39 2.29
CA ALA A 141 -9.55 16.20 1.51
C ALA A 141 -10.74 15.55 0.79
N ASN A 142 -11.93 15.51 1.39
CA ASN A 142 -13.17 15.05 0.77
C ASN A 142 -13.57 15.95 -0.41
N ALA A 143 -13.46 17.28 -0.25
CA ALA A 143 -13.79 18.24 -1.29
C ALA A 143 -12.80 18.19 -2.47
N LEU A 144 -11.49 18.15 -2.20
CA LEU A 144 -10.47 17.94 -3.23
C LEU A 144 -10.68 16.60 -3.95
N SER A 145 -10.96 15.52 -3.22
CA SER A 145 -11.27 14.22 -3.82
C SER A 145 -12.50 14.27 -4.73
N ALA A 146 -13.56 14.98 -4.35
CA ALA A 146 -14.75 15.13 -5.19
C ALA A 146 -14.44 15.86 -6.50
N ILE A 147 -13.57 16.87 -6.47
CA ILE A 147 -13.06 17.56 -7.67
C ILE A 147 -12.18 16.61 -8.51
N GLY A 148 -11.25 15.89 -7.87
CA GLY A 148 -10.40 14.88 -8.51
C GLY A 148 -11.17 13.74 -9.17
N ASP A 149 -12.30 13.34 -8.61
CA ASP A 149 -13.19 12.29 -9.11
C ASP A 149 -14.13 12.76 -10.24
N ILE A 150 -14.49 14.05 -10.27
CA ILE A 150 -15.34 14.63 -11.33
C ILE A 150 -14.44 15.18 -12.44
N ARG A 151 -14.24 14.38 -13.49
CA ARG A 151 -13.43 14.79 -14.65
C ARG A 151 -14.14 15.81 -15.54
N CYS A 152 -13.84 17.10 -15.35
CA CYS A 152 -14.32 18.17 -16.23
C CYS A 152 -13.29 19.31 -16.39
N ASP A 153 -13.50 20.18 -17.38
CA ASP A 153 -12.60 21.30 -17.68
C ASP A 153 -12.44 22.29 -16.50
N GLU A 154 -13.47 22.45 -15.69
CA GLU A 154 -13.46 23.32 -14.50
C GLU A 154 -12.65 22.71 -13.35
N SER A 155 -12.83 21.41 -13.05
CA SER A 155 -12.01 20.67 -12.08
C SER A 155 -10.52 20.75 -12.42
N ILE A 156 -10.17 20.53 -13.69
CA ILE A 156 -8.78 20.52 -14.17
C ILE A 156 -8.15 21.91 -14.05
N LYS A 157 -8.87 22.95 -14.46
CA LYS A 157 -8.43 24.34 -14.28
C LYS A 157 -8.30 24.75 -12.82
N PHE A 158 -9.18 24.25 -11.95
CA PHE A 158 -9.10 24.50 -10.51
C PHE A 158 -7.87 23.84 -9.89
N LEU A 159 -7.66 22.53 -10.09
CA LEU A 159 -6.54 21.80 -9.49
C LEU A 159 -5.19 22.34 -9.97
N ASN A 160 -5.04 22.61 -11.27
CA ASN A 160 -3.84 23.25 -11.83
C ASN A 160 -3.55 24.61 -11.18
N ARG A 161 -4.57 25.47 -11.08
CA ARG A 161 -4.44 26.81 -10.48
C ARG A 161 -4.12 26.72 -8.99
N LEU A 162 -4.75 25.80 -8.27
CA LEU A 162 -4.52 25.59 -6.85
C LEU A 162 -3.08 25.15 -6.59
N LEU A 163 -2.51 24.28 -7.42
CA LEU A 163 -1.09 23.91 -7.31
C LEU A 163 -0.18 25.12 -7.60
N ASP A 164 -0.44 25.89 -8.65
CA ASP A 164 0.35 27.11 -8.94
C ASP A 164 0.31 28.11 -7.77
N GLU A 165 -0.89 28.37 -7.22
CA GLU A 165 -1.08 29.30 -6.11
C GLU A 165 -0.43 28.78 -4.81
N TYR A 166 -0.55 27.48 -4.52
CA TYR A 166 0.10 26.79 -3.40
C TYR A 166 1.62 26.93 -3.47
N MET A 167 2.22 26.58 -4.63
CA MET A 167 3.67 26.71 -4.84
C MET A 167 4.15 28.16 -4.80
N SER A 168 3.33 29.14 -5.23
CA SER A 168 3.70 30.56 -5.21
C SER A 168 3.72 31.18 -3.81
N GLU A 169 3.17 30.49 -2.81
CA GLU A 169 3.04 30.95 -1.42
C GLU A 169 3.77 30.02 -0.44
N LEU A 170 4.56 29.07 -0.95
CA LEU A 170 5.58 28.34 -0.20
C LEU A 170 6.82 29.22 -0.02
N PRO A 171 7.36 29.37 1.20
CA PRO A 171 8.62 30.09 1.42
C PRO A 171 9.85 29.40 0.82
N ASP A 172 10.88 30.19 0.50
CA ASP A 172 12.21 29.67 0.16
C ASP A 172 12.91 29.14 1.44
N GLY A 173 12.82 27.84 1.72
CA GLY A 173 13.54 27.19 2.82
C GLY A 173 12.74 26.07 3.53
N PRO A 174 13.25 25.54 4.66
CA PRO A 174 12.50 24.62 5.52
C PRO A 174 11.20 25.28 6.00
N PHE A 175 10.07 24.60 5.81
CA PHE A 175 8.74 25.15 6.09
C PHE A 175 7.81 24.06 6.62
N ASP A 176 7.46 24.16 7.90
CA ASP A 176 6.44 23.34 8.53
C ASP A 176 5.07 24.04 8.44
N PRO A 177 4.14 23.59 7.58
CA PRO A 177 2.86 24.25 7.39
C PRO A 177 1.96 24.18 8.64
N THR A 178 2.19 23.24 9.56
CA THR A 178 1.39 23.07 10.79
C THR A 178 1.77 24.10 11.86
N LYS A 179 3.02 24.58 11.85
CA LYS A 179 3.54 25.57 12.81
C LYS A 179 3.41 27.04 12.35
N HIS A 180 2.91 27.29 11.13
CA HIS A 180 2.87 28.62 10.51
C HIS A 180 1.44 29.13 10.23
N ASP A 181 1.27 30.46 10.18
CA ASP A 181 0.01 31.12 9.82
C ASP A 181 -0.23 31.08 8.29
N TRP A 182 -0.49 29.88 7.78
CA TRP A 182 -0.55 29.61 6.35
C TRP A 182 -1.96 29.29 5.84
N LYS A 183 -2.38 29.97 4.77
CA LYS A 183 -3.73 29.81 4.20
C LYS A 183 -3.99 28.43 3.57
N TYR A 184 -2.93 27.68 3.23
CA TYR A 184 -3.04 26.33 2.67
C TYR A 184 -2.80 25.21 3.71
N VAL A 185 -2.81 25.50 5.02
CA VAL A 185 -2.58 24.48 6.08
C VAL A 185 -3.54 23.27 6.03
N ASN A 186 -4.73 23.42 5.44
CA ASN A 186 -5.67 22.30 5.24
C ASN A 186 -5.63 21.69 3.82
N VAL A 187 -4.70 22.13 2.95
CA VAL A 187 -4.51 21.59 1.60
C VAL A 187 -3.20 20.78 1.60
N ASP A 188 -3.34 19.46 1.58
CA ASP A 188 -2.19 18.58 1.40
C ASP A 188 -1.73 18.52 -0.07
N MET A 189 -0.42 18.71 -0.31
CA MET A 189 0.14 18.72 -1.67
C MET A 189 0.10 17.34 -2.34
N PHE A 190 0.35 16.27 -1.60
CA PHE A 190 0.31 14.93 -2.17
C PHE A 190 -1.09 14.56 -2.63
N HIS A 191 -2.10 14.84 -1.82
CA HIS A 191 -3.50 14.63 -2.13
C HIS A 191 -3.98 15.50 -3.30
N LEU A 192 -3.47 16.75 -3.40
CA LEU A 192 -3.69 17.60 -4.56
C LEU A 192 -3.08 16.99 -5.84
N LEU A 193 -1.83 16.52 -5.79
CA LEU A 193 -1.18 15.80 -6.90
C LEU A 193 -1.92 14.50 -7.26
N GLU A 194 -2.41 13.76 -6.27
CA GLU A 194 -3.20 12.56 -6.48
C GLU A 194 -4.50 12.89 -7.21
N CYS A 195 -5.22 13.94 -6.80
CA CYS A 195 -6.40 14.42 -7.51
C CYS A 195 -6.10 14.83 -8.96
N MET A 196 -4.92 15.41 -9.24
CA MET A 196 -4.46 15.71 -10.59
C MET A 196 -4.13 14.42 -11.39
N VAL A 197 -3.60 13.39 -10.75
CA VAL A 197 -3.38 12.06 -11.36
C VAL A 197 -4.72 11.38 -11.68
N ARG A 198 -5.73 11.43 -10.79
CA ARG A 198 -7.09 10.90 -11.05
C ARG A 198 -7.73 11.48 -12.30
N GLN A 199 -7.47 12.76 -12.59
CA GLN A 199 -7.97 13.43 -13.79
C GLN A 199 -7.36 12.92 -15.10
N GLN A 200 -6.14 12.34 -15.08
CA GLN A 200 -5.42 11.83 -16.26
C GLN A 200 -5.42 12.82 -17.44
N ASP A 201 -5.16 14.11 -17.17
CA ASP A 201 -5.15 15.18 -18.18
C ASP A 201 -3.74 15.81 -18.30
N GLU A 202 -3.17 15.78 -19.50
CA GLU A 202 -1.80 16.25 -19.76
C GLU A 202 -1.62 17.76 -19.51
N ARG A 203 -2.70 18.55 -19.44
CA ARG A 203 -2.60 19.97 -19.08
C ARG A 203 -2.12 20.18 -17.66
N ALA A 204 -2.19 19.19 -16.78
CA ALA A 204 -1.60 19.25 -15.45
C ALA A 204 -0.05 19.19 -15.46
N ILE A 205 0.56 18.58 -16.49
CA ILE A 205 2.00 18.29 -16.51
C ILE A 205 2.87 19.53 -16.33
N PRO A 206 2.67 20.67 -17.02
CA PRO A 206 3.53 21.85 -16.84
C PRO A 206 3.47 22.45 -15.43
N HIS A 207 2.33 22.33 -14.74
CA HIS A 207 2.15 22.81 -13.36
C HIS A 207 2.89 21.89 -12.38
N ILE A 208 2.81 20.57 -12.58
CA ILE A 208 3.55 19.59 -11.78
C ILE A 208 5.05 19.64 -12.09
N GLU A 209 5.46 19.98 -13.32
CA GLU A 209 6.86 20.22 -13.68
C GLU A 209 7.39 21.51 -13.00
N ASN A 210 6.59 22.57 -12.92
CA ASN A 210 6.92 23.78 -12.15
C ASN A 210 7.02 23.51 -10.64
N ALA A 211 6.05 22.76 -10.08
CA ALA A 211 6.08 22.35 -8.68
C ALA A 211 7.30 21.47 -8.38
N ARG A 212 7.60 20.50 -9.24
CA ARG A 212 8.82 19.67 -9.14
C ARG A 212 10.08 20.52 -9.10
N ASP A 213 10.23 21.47 -10.03
CA ASP A 213 11.47 22.23 -10.22
C ASP A 213 11.71 23.30 -9.13
N PHE A 214 10.74 23.53 -8.24
CA PHE A 214 10.92 24.25 -6.98
C PHE A 214 11.71 23.43 -5.95
N PHE A 215 11.50 22.11 -5.90
CA PHE A 215 12.18 21.23 -4.95
C PHE A 215 13.52 20.72 -5.48
N ARG A 216 14.48 20.47 -4.58
CA ARG A 216 15.72 19.78 -4.92
C ARG A 216 15.44 18.33 -5.35
N SER A 217 16.28 17.78 -6.24
CA SER A 217 16.05 16.46 -6.86
C SER A 217 16.08 15.26 -5.90
N ASP A 218 16.68 15.44 -4.73
CA ASP A 218 16.74 14.50 -3.62
C ASP A 218 15.49 14.53 -2.73
N TYR A 219 14.67 15.58 -2.78
CA TYR A 219 13.51 15.73 -1.90
C TYR A 219 12.35 14.79 -2.28
N VAL A 220 11.54 14.52 -1.26
CA VAL A 220 10.28 13.78 -1.29
C VAL A 220 9.33 14.30 -2.38
N ASP A 221 9.03 15.59 -2.36
CA ASP A 221 8.07 16.24 -3.26
C ASP A 221 8.50 16.17 -4.72
N TYR A 222 9.80 16.36 -4.99
CA TYR A 222 10.37 16.22 -6.33
C TYR A 222 10.09 14.81 -6.90
N LYS A 223 10.32 13.77 -6.09
CA LYS A 223 10.09 12.36 -6.46
C LYS A 223 8.60 12.09 -6.70
N ILE A 224 7.74 12.60 -5.83
CA ILE A 224 6.27 12.46 -5.97
C ILE A 224 5.77 13.16 -7.24
N CYS A 225 6.23 14.38 -7.53
CA CYS A 225 5.91 15.08 -8.78
C CYS A 225 6.36 14.30 -10.03
N GLN A 226 7.56 13.71 -10.02
CA GLN A 226 8.02 12.84 -11.13
C GLN A 226 7.11 11.62 -11.31
N ILE A 227 6.66 10.99 -10.22
CA ILE A 227 5.72 9.86 -10.27
C ILE A 227 4.36 10.31 -10.85
N ALA A 228 3.83 11.46 -10.40
CA ALA A 228 2.58 12.04 -10.90
C ALA A 228 2.64 12.30 -12.42
N ILE A 229 3.71 12.96 -12.89
CA ILE A 229 3.98 13.21 -14.31
C ILE A 229 4.04 11.89 -15.09
N GLY A 230 4.73 10.88 -14.55
CA GLY A 230 4.85 9.55 -15.16
C GLY A 230 3.50 8.83 -15.30
N ARG A 231 2.64 8.90 -14.28
CA ARG A 231 1.28 8.33 -14.28
C ARG A 231 0.41 9.00 -15.36
N ILE A 232 0.35 10.33 -15.38
CA ILE A 232 -0.44 11.11 -16.35
C ILE A 232 0.04 10.86 -17.79
N LYS A 233 1.36 10.80 -18.04
CA LYS A 233 1.94 10.51 -19.37
C LYS A 233 1.61 9.09 -19.88
N LYS A 234 1.40 8.10 -18.99
CA LYS A 234 1.04 6.73 -19.37
C LYS A 234 -0.43 6.54 -19.74
N LYS A 235 -1.34 7.40 -19.28
CA LYS A 235 -2.79 7.38 -19.59
C LYS A 235 -3.48 6.02 -19.35
N ARG A 236 -3.08 5.32 -18.30
CA ARG A 236 -3.57 3.97 -17.98
C ARG A 236 -4.82 4.05 -17.09
N PRO A 237 -5.94 3.39 -17.44
CA PRO A 237 -7.18 3.44 -16.64
C PRO A 237 -7.03 2.92 -15.20
N ASP A 238 -6.10 1.99 -15.01
CA ASP A 238 -5.69 1.36 -13.75
C ASP A 238 -4.66 2.17 -12.95
N GLU A 239 -4.04 3.20 -13.56
CA GLU A 239 -3.05 4.07 -12.91
C GLU A 239 -3.63 5.43 -12.48
N GLY A 240 -4.93 5.46 -12.14
CA GLY A 240 -5.67 6.66 -11.77
C GLY A 240 -5.36 7.24 -10.38
N TYR A 241 -4.34 6.76 -9.68
CA TYR A 241 -3.94 7.25 -8.35
C TYR A 241 -2.42 7.38 -8.29
N LEU A 242 -1.91 8.18 -7.35
CA LEU A 242 -0.52 8.04 -6.93
C LEU A 242 -0.37 6.66 -6.27
N PRO A 243 0.75 5.96 -6.51
CA PRO A 243 0.90 4.61 -5.99
C PRO A 243 1.46 4.64 -4.56
N LEU A 244 1.35 3.50 -3.86
CA LEU A 244 1.85 3.36 -2.48
C LEU A 244 3.32 3.80 -2.36
N GLU A 245 4.16 3.51 -3.36
CA GLU A 245 5.55 3.94 -3.34
C GLU A 245 5.76 5.47 -3.30
N ALA A 246 4.73 6.28 -3.56
CA ALA A 246 4.76 7.73 -3.39
C ALA A 246 4.25 8.17 -1.99
N LEU A 247 3.31 7.45 -1.38
CA LEU A 247 2.92 7.63 0.03
C LEU A 247 4.09 7.29 0.95
N ASP A 248 4.74 6.15 0.68
CA ASP A 248 5.91 5.66 1.41
C ASP A 248 7.20 6.48 1.17
N ILE A 249 7.13 7.50 0.30
CA ILE A 249 8.17 8.53 0.15
C ILE A 249 7.78 9.78 0.95
N MET A 250 6.49 10.03 1.18
CA MET A 250 5.99 11.22 1.87
C MET A 250 5.90 11.08 3.38
N LEU A 251 5.41 9.94 3.85
CA LEU A 251 5.27 9.61 5.26
C LEU A 251 6.16 8.40 5.54
N PRO A 252 7.25 8.56 6.32
CA PRO A 252 7.92 7.43 6.95
C PRO A 252 6.89 6.58 7.71
N ALA A 253 7.09 5.26 7.75
CA ALA A 253 6.04 4.34 8.22
C ALA A 253 5.53 4.68 9.63
N GLY A 254 6.40 5.14 10.54
CA GLY A 254 6.04 5.59 11.89
C GLY A 254 5.02 6.75 11.90
N ALA A 255 5.20 7.76 11.05
CA ALA A 255 4.27 8.90 10.96
C ALA A 255 2.87 8.49 10.46
N LEU A 256 2.81 7.55 9.50
CA LEU A 256 1.54 6.97 9.03
C LEU A 256 0.86 6.15 10.12
N MET A 257 1.63 5.39 10.89
CA MET A 257 1.12 4.57 12.00
C MET A 257 0.60 5.40 13.17
N ASN A 258 1.31 6.46 13.58
CA ASN A 258 0.82 7.36 14.62
C ASN A 258 -0.47 8.09 14.22
N ALA A 259 -0.61 8.43 12.93
CA ALA A 259 -1.87 9.00 12.41
C ALA A 259 -3.03 7.99 12.44
N LEU A 260 -2.79 6.72 12.11
CA LEU A 260 -3.80 5.66 12.14
C LEU A 260 -4.19 5.23 13.57
N SER A 261 -3.29 5.35 14.54
CA SER A 261 -3.57 5.14 15.97
C SER A 261 -4.13 6.39 16.68
N GLY A 262 -4.43 7.47 15.96
CA GLY A 262 -5.00 8.69 16.54
C GLY A 262 -4.07 9.45 17.49
N GLY A 263 -2.74 9.30 17.34
CA GLY A 263 -1.73 9.90 18.22
C GLY A 263 -1.36 9.07 19.45
N GLU A 264 -1.95 7.87 19.64
CA GLU A 264 -1.70 7.03 20.82
C GLU A 264 -0.27 6.45 20.89
N LEU A 265 0.44 6.38 19.76
CA LEU A 265 1.82 5.87 19.70
C LEU A 265 2.87 6.92 20.10
N GLY A 266 2.47 8.16 20.38
CA GLY A 266 3.36 9.18 20.94
C GLY A 266 4.50 9.65 20.02
N TRP A 267 4.53 9.23 18.74
CA TRP A 267 5.61 9.54 17.80
C TRP A 267 5.87 11.04 17.70
N GLU A 268 7.09 11.44 18.09
CA GLU A 268 7.58 12.81 17.92
C GLU A 268 8.26 12.97 16.56
N ASN A 269 8.33 14.20 16.06
CA ASN A 269 8.86 14.49 14.73
C ASN A 269 10.39 14.57 14.74
N THR A 270 11.04 13.40 14.69
CA THR A 270 12.50 13.23 14.58
C THR A 270 13.09 13.71 13.26
N PHE A 271 12.34 14.31 12.33
CA PHE A 271 12.88 14.71 11.01
C PHE A 271 14.05 15.70 11.10
N GLU A 272 14.06 16.58 12.10
CA GLU A 272 15.19 17.49 12.36
C GLU A 272 16.36 16.81 13.11
N GLU A 273 16.19 15.60 13.63
CA GLU A 273 17.21 14.80 14.32
C GLU A 273 17.80 13.72 13.37
N GLU A 274 16.96 12.94 12.68
CA GLU A 274 17.34 11.98 11.62
C GLU A 274 17.97 12.63 10.38
N TYR A 275 17.49 13.82 9.98
CA TYR A 275 17.93 14.50 8.76
C TYR A 275 18.56 15.88 9.01
N GLY A 276 18.70 16.30 10.28
CA GLY A 276 19.29 17.60 10.64
C GLY A 276 20.71 17.81 10.13
N GLU A 277 21.57 16.80 10.31
CA GLU A 277 22.96 16.81 9.82
C GLU A 277 23.05 17.00 8.28
N TYR A 278 22.04 16.52 7.55
CA TYR A 278 21.93 16.67 6.08
C TYR A 278 21.73 18.13 5.63
N PHE A 279 21.46 19.06 6.56
CA PHE A 279 21.26 20.49 6.30
C PHE A 279 22.41 21.38 6.75
N GLU A 280 23.41 20.89 7.50
CA GLU A 280 24.49 21.72 8.03
C GLU A 280 25.52 22.17 6.97
N GLU A 281 25.77 21.36 5.91
CA GLU A 281 26.78 21.67 4.88
C GLU A 281 26.47 22.91 4.01
N VAL A 282 25.28 23.54 4.16
CA VAL A 282 24.92 24.81 3.50
C VAL A 282 24.91 26.02 4.43
N GLY A 283 25.91 26.10 5.31
CA GLY A 283 26.57 27.38 5.60
C GLY A 283 25.77 28.40 6.42
N GLY A 284 25.40 28.02 7.63
CA GLY A 284 25.40 28.91 8.79
C GLY A 284 24.22 29.88 8.95
N TRP A 285 23.24 29.47 9.75
CA TRP A 285 22.46 30.38 10.59
C TRP A 285 22.57 29.95 12.06
N ASP A 286 23.28 30.79 12.81
CA ASP A 286 23.65 30.59 14.23
C ASP A 286 22.43 30.71 15.17
N TYR A 287 22.09 29.61 15.85
CA TYR A 287 21.29 29.61 17.08
C TYR A 287 22.14 29.11 18.26
N GLY A 288 23.08 29.95 18.69
CA GLY A 288 24.16 29.56 19.57
C GLY A 288 23.84 29.24 21.03
N GLY A 289 24.68 28.35 21.57
CA GLY A 289 24.84 27.96 22.98
C GLY A 289 25.49 26.57 23.02
N GLY A 290 26.82 26.44 23.02
CA GLY A 290 27.72 26.76 24.13
C GLY A 290 27.68 25.62 25.17
N ASP A 291 28.75 24.91 25.53
CA ASP A 291 30.17 25.31 25.64
C ASP A 291 31.10 24.06 25.73
N GLY A 292 32.35 24.18 25.29
CA GLY A 292 33.48 23.25 25.53
C GLY A 292 33.50 21.91 24.75
N GLY A 293 34.61 21.47 24.17
CA GLY A 293 35.93 22.09 24.05
C GLY A 293 37.05 21.05 23.80
N ASP A 294 37.82 21.25 22.73
CA ASP A 294 39.15 20.68 22.42
C ASP A 294 39.35 19.14 22.46
N ARG A 295 39.60 18.55 21.27
CA ARG A 295 40.95 18.05 20.93
C ARG A 295 41.15 17.71 19.45
N GLU A 296 42.42 17.82 19.03
CA GLU A 296 42.93 17.69 17.67
C GLU A 296 43.51 16.26 17.41
N ASP A 297 43.91 16.05 16.15
CA ASP A 297 44.90 15.07 15.65
C ASP A 297 44.47 13.60 15.41
N ASP A 298 44.00 13.35 14.19
CA ASP A 298 44.41 12.21 13.34
C ASP A 298 45.80 12.54 12.73
N PRO A 299 46.74 11.59 12.51
CA PRO A 299 46.72 10.84 11.25
C PRO A 299 47.27 9.39 11.30
N ASP A 300 47.02 8.62 10.22
CA ASP A 300 48.03 8.31 9.16
C ASP A 300 48.15 6.82 8.72
N TRP A 301 48.27 6.62 7.39
CA TRP A 301 48.80 5.48 6.59
C TRP A 301 47.92 4.53 5.75
N GLU A 302 48.48 4.24 4.57
CA GLU A 302 47.92 3.66 3.35
C GLU A 302 48.38 2.20 3.06
N ASP A 303 47.93 1.69 1.90
CA ASP A 303 48.54 0.69 1.00
C ASP A 303 48.46 -0.83 1.29
N GLY A 304 48.31 -1.62 0.22
CA GLY A 304 48.82 -3.01 0.24
C GLY A 304 48.25 -4.14 -0.63
N ASP A 305 47.83 -3.88 -1.87
CA ASP A 305 48.02 -4.73 -3.08
C ASP A 305 48.09 -6.29 -3.09
N GLU A 306 47.39 -6.83 -4.12
CA GLU A 306 47.75 -7.95 -5.03
C GLU A 306 47.69 -9.46 -4.63
N TYR A 307 46.78 -10.16 -5.34
CA TYR A 307 46.95 -11.41 -6.13
C TYR A 307 47.88 -12.55 -5.65
N TRP A 308 47.38 -13.80 -5.75
CA TRP A 308 47.99 -14.87 -6.59
C TRP A 308 46.93 -15.92 -7.01
N ASP A 309 47.32 -16.80 -7.93
CA ASP A 309 46.47 -17.55 -8.87
C ASP A 309 46.66 -19.09 -8.75
N ASP A 310 45.83 -19.83 -9.49
CA ASP A 310 46.09 -21.15 -10.11
C ASP A 310 45.98 -22.51 -9.36
N LYS A 311 45.14 -23.38 -9.97
CA LYS A 311 45.33 -24.83 -10.32
C LYS A 311 44.79 -26.00 -9.47
N ASP A 312 43.76 -26.63 -10.06
CA ASP A 312 43.65 -28.02 -10.56
C ASP A 312 44.20 -29.21 -9.75
N TRP A 313 43.38 -30.28 -9.65
CA TRP A 313 43.76 -31.68 -9.94
C TRP A 313 42.51 -32.57 -10.16
N ASP A 314 42.54 -33.42 -11.20
CA ASP A 314 41.61 -34.53 -11.44
C ASP A 314 42.12 -35.83 -10.77
N ASP A 315 41.27 -36.85 -10.58
CA ASP A 315 41.58 -38.27 -10.89
C ASP A 315 40.38 -39.25 -10.72
N GLU A 316 40.47 -40.41 -11.38
CA GLU A 316 39.45 -41.47 -11.61
C GLU A 316 39.73 -42.74 -10.71
N ASP A 317 38.93 -43.82 -10.56
CA ASP A 317 37.68 -44.33 -11.17
C ASP A 317 37.03 -45.45 -10.26
N GLU A 318 35.97 -46.14 -10.75
CA GLU A 318 35.52 -47.55 -10.49
C GLU A 318 34.62 -47.95 -9.27
N ASP A 319 33.40 -48.46 -9.60
CA ASP A 319 32.75 -49.78 -9.32
C ASP A 319 32.79 -50.44 -7.90
N GLU A 320 31.87 -51.31 -7.43
CA GLU A 320 30.64 -52.00 -7.93
C GLU A 320 29.85 -52.50 -6.69
N ASP A 321 28.50 -52.63 -6.73
CA ASP A 321 27.70 -53.75 -6.16
C ASP A 321 26.18 -53.43 -6.09
N VAL A 322 25.34 -54.47 -6.22
CA VAL A 322 23.86 -54.39 -6.27
C VAL A 322 23.25 -55.20 -5.13
N ASP A 323 22.22 -54.67 -4.46
CA ASP A 323 21.33 -55.45 -3.59
C ASP A 323 19.85 -55.15 -3.94
N GLU A 324 18.98 -56.15 -3.82
CA GLU A 324 17.58 -56.08 -4.26
C GLU A 324 16.66 -55.57 -3.12
N GLY A 325 16.06 -54.39 -3.28
CA GLY A 325 15.14 -53.79 -2.31
C GLY A 325 14.08 -52.88 -2.93
N ASP A 326 12.82 -53.11 -2.54
CA ASP A 326 11.60 -52.29 -2.63
C ASP A 326 11.20 -51.57 -3.95
N ASP A 327 10.12 -52.08 -4.57
CA ASP A 327 9.41 -51.51 -5.74
C ASP A 327 8.87 -50.06 -5.54
N ASP A 328 8.88 -49.53 -4.32
CA ASP A 328 8.50 -48.14 -4.03
C ASP A 328 9.70 -47.16 -4.19
N ASP A 329 10.94 -47.61 -3.92
CA ASP A 329 12.16 -46.81 -4.14
C ASP A 329 12.44 -46.58 -5.63
N GLU A 330 12.10 -47.54 -6.52
CA GLU A 330 12.18 -47.33 -7.97
C GLU A 330 11.27 -46.17 -8.44
N LYS A 331 10.17 -45.91 -7.74
CA LYS A 331 9.21 -44.85 -8.08
C LYS A 331 9.70 -43.48 -7.63
N GLU A 332 10.17 -43.37 -6.38
CA GLU A 332 10.79 -42.14 -5.89
C GLU A 332 12.07 -41.82 -6.68
N GLY A 333 12.89 -42.85 -6.98
CA GLY A 333 14.06 -42.74 -7.86
C GLY A 333 13.73 -42.28 -9.28
N ALA A 334 12.59 -42.70 -9.85
CA ALA A 334 12.14 -42.26 -11.17
C ALA A 334 11.64 -40.80 -11.19
N ASP A 335 10.91 -40.36 -10.17
CA ASP A 335 10.48 -38.95 -10.06
C ASP A 335 11.66 -38.03 -9.71
N MET A 336 12.60 -38.47 -8.85
CA MET A 336 13.91 -37.84 -8.61
C MET A 336 14.71 -37.65 -9.90
N ALA A 337 14.78 -38.70 -10.74
CA ALA A 337 15.46 -38.64 -12.04
C ALA A 337 14.75 -37.71 -13.05
N GLN A 338 13.44 -37.48 -12.91
CA GLN A 338 12.71 -36.47 -13.67
C GLN A 338 12.91 -35.04 -13.14
N LYS A 339 12.86 -34.82 -11.81
CA LYS A 339 13.14 -33.50 -11.19
C LYS A 339 14.47 -32.92 -11.67
N LYS A 340 15.51 -33.75 -11.80
CA LYS A 340 16.87 -33.35 -12.27
C LYS A 340 16.97 -33.00 -13.77
N LYS A 341 15.96 -33.28 -14.61
CA LYS A 341 15.96 -33.05 -16.08
C LYS A 341 15.03 -31.91 -16.52
N PHE A 342 15.33 -30.69 -16.07
CA PHE A 342 14.73 -29.44 -16.55
C PHE A 342 15.60 -28.75 -17.61
N LYS A 343 14.98 -27.89 -18.43
CA LYS A 343 15.62 -27.07 -19.48
C LYS A 343 15.60 -25.58 -19.20
N GLN A 344 14.67 -25.12 -18.37
CA GLN A 344 14.50 -23.72 -18.03
C GLN A 344 14.53 -23.51 -16.52
N VAL A 345 14.96 -22.31 -16.12
CA VAL A 345 14.91 -21.82 -14.74
C VAL A 345 14.10 -20.54 -14.67
N TYR A 346 13.35 -20.40 -13.58
CA TYR A 346 12.46 -19.29 -13.32
C TYR A 346 13.18 -18.36 -12.36
N GLN A 347 13.48 -17.14 -12.81
CA GLN A 347 14.10 -16.12 -11.97
C GLN A 347 13.01 -15.29 -11.29
N PHE A 348 12.88 -15.48 -9.98
CA PHE A 348 11.96 -14.71 -9.14
C PHE A 348 12.71 -13.58 -8.42
N LYS A 349 12.07 -12.42 -8.29
CA LYS A 349 12.33 -11.53 -7.15
C LYS A 349 11.31 -11.85 -6.07
N VAL A 350 11.79 -12.13 -4.86
CA VAL A 350 10.97 -12.29 -3.65
C VAL A 350 11.27 -11.06 -2.79
N ALA A 351 10.25 -10.31 -2.41
CA ALA A 351 10.40 -9.11 -1.59
C ALA A 351 9.42 -9.15 -0.43
N LEU A 352 9.92 -8.91 0.78
CA LEU A 352 9.11 -8.80 1.99
C LEU A 352 8.31 -7.50 1.94
N LYS A 353 7.05 -7.53 2.38
CA LYS A 353 6.17 -6.37 2.48
C LYS A 353 6.29 -5.75 3.90
N GLY A 354 5.71 -4.57 4.10
CA GLY A 354 5.77 -3.83 5.37
C GLY A 354 7.11 -3.13 5.65
N ILE A 355 8.25 -3.75 5.35
CA ILE A 355 9.57 -3.27 5.79
C ILE A 355 10.28 -2.37 4.76
N ARG A 356 10.91 -1.30 5.26
CA ARG A 356 11.77 -0.37 4.51
C ARG A 356 13.06 -0.07 5.29
N PRO A 357 14.21 0.17 4.62
CA PRO A 357 14.49 -0.10 3.21
C PRO A 357 14.21 -1.57 2.81
N PRO A 358 13.89 -1.85 1.53
CA PRO A 358 13.26 -3.11 1.16
C PRO A 358 14.20 -4.30 1.32
N ILE A 359 13.76 -5.30 2.07
CA ILE A 359 14.38 -6.63 2.17
C ILE A 359 13.92 -7.47 0.98
N TRP A 360 14.86 -8.03 0.20
CA TRP A 360 14.51 -8.85 -0.95
C TRP A 360 15.63 -9.82 -1.36
N ARG A 361 15.24 -10.87 -2.07
CA ARG A 361 16.09 -11.90 -2.67
C ARG A 361 15.76 -12.08 -4.14
N ARG A 362 16.71 -12.57 -4.92
CA ARG A 362 16.52 -12.98 -6.30
C ARG A 362 17.04 -14.39 -6.49
N ILE A 363 16.10 -15.32 -6.56
CA ILE A 363 16.37 -16.75 -6.69
C ILE A 363 16.12 -17.22 -8.11
N GLN A 364 16.87 -18.23 -8.55
CA GLN A 364 16.58 -19.00 -9.75
C GLN A 364 16.26 -20.44 -9.36
N VAL A 365 15.10 -20.93 -9.80
CA VAL A 365 14.62 -22.28 -9.48
C VAL A 365 14.30 -23.08 -10.75
N PRO A 366 14.39 -24.42 -10.74
CA PRO A 366 13.97 -25.27 -11.84
C PRO A 366 12.49 -25.07 -12.22
N GLU A 367 12.17 -25.08 -13.53
CA GLU A 367 10.76 -25.05 -14.01
C GLU A 367 9.89 -26.23 -13.52
N THR A 368 10.54 -27.29 -13.03
CA THR A 368 9.94 -28.52 -12.53
C THR A 368 9.43 -28.44 -11.09
N TYR A 369 9.80 -27.38 -10.35
CA TYR A 369 9.47 -27.20 -8.93
C TYR A 369 7.96 -27.11 -8.66
N THR A 370 7.61 -27.59 -7.48
CA THR A 370 6.31 -27.46 -6.81
C THR A 370 6.25 -26.16 -6.00
N PHE A 371 5.08 -25.82 -5.45
CA PHE A 371 5.00 -24.69 -4.50
C PHE A 371 5.70 -25.02 -3.18
N ARG A 372 5.75 -26.30 -2.76
CA ARG A 372 6.57 -26.74 -1.61
C ARG A 372 8.06 -26.52 -1.86
N ASP A 373 8.56 -26.93 -3.03
CA ASP A 373 9.98 -26.71 -3.39
C ASP A 373 10.31 -25.20 -3.42
N LEU A 374 9.37 -24.36 -3.88
CA LEU A 374 9.51 -22.90 -3.88
C LEU A 374 9.48 -22.31 -2.46
N HIS A 375 8.60 -22.79 -1.58
CA HIS A 375 8.54 -22.38 -0.17
C HIS A 375 9.87 -22.63 0.54
N ILE A 376 10.39 -23.85 0.46
CA ILE A 376 11.70 -24.21 1.05
C ILE A 376 12.81 -23.29 0.51
N THR A 377 12.82 -23.05 -0.81
CA THR A 377 13.79 -22.13 -1.43
C THR A 377 13.66 -20.68 -0.92
N ILE A 378 12.45 -20.22 -0.58
CA ILE A 378 12.24 -18.88 -0.02
C ILE A 378 12.76 -18.84 1.43
N GLN A 379 12.43 -19.82 2.25
CA GLN A 379 12.90 -19.95 3.63
C GLN A 379 14.44 -19.91 3.68
N ASP A 380 15.09 -20.79 2.91
CA ASP A 380 16.56 -20.83 2.78
C ASP A 380 17.15 -19.48 2.32
N ALA A 381 16.53 -18.82 1.34
CA ALA A 381 17.00 -17.54 0.84
C ALA A 381 16.76 -16.37 1.80
N MET A 382 15.76 -16.46 2.68
CA MET A 382 15.52 -15.48 3.73
C MET A 382 16.42 -15.71 4.96
N GLY A 383 16.87 -16.94 5.20
CA GLY A 383 17.54 -17.31 6.45
C GLY A 383 16.56 -17.72 7.55
N TRP A 384 15.40 -18.25 7.16
CA TRP A 384 14.35 -18.72 8.06
C TRP A 384 14.32 -20.24 8.15
N GLU A 385 13.81 -20.72 9.28
CA GLU A 385 13.81 -22.13 9.62
C GLU A 385 12.57 -22.86 9.16
N GLY A 386 11.48 -22.17 8.80
CA GLY A 386 10.29 -22.75 8.17
C GLY A 386 9.34 -23.47 9.12
N TYR A 387 9.35 -23.12 10.41
CA TYR A 387 8.57 -23.79 11.45
C TYR A 387 7.10 -23.34 11.58
N HIS A 388 6.63 -22.48 10.68
CA HIS A 388 5.29 -21.90 10.73
C HIS A 388 4.48 -22.20 9.46
N LEU A 389 3.15 -22.10 9.57
CA LEU A 389 2.25 -22.29 8.44
C LEU A 389 2.43 -21.21 7.36
N HIS A 390 2.12 -21.55 6.11
CA HIS A 390 2.24 -20.64 4.98
C HIS A 390 1.17 -20.84 3.91
N GLU A 391 0.94 -19.81 3.10
CA GLU A 391 0.01 -19.83 1.98
C GLU A 391 0.57 -19.01 0.81
N PHE A 392 0.41 -19.52 -0.42
CA PHE A 392 0.58 -18.75 -1.65
C PHE A 392 -0.79 -18.39 -2.22
N GLU A 393 -0.97 -17.12 -2.59
CA GLU A 393 -2.17 -16.63 -3.25
C GLU A 393 -1.87 -16.05 -4.63
N MET A 394 -2.54 -16.56 -5.67
CA MET A 394 -2.38 -16.03 -7.03
C MET A 394 -3.56 -16.31 -7.96
N ILE A 395 -3.56 -15.71 -9.15
CA ILE A 395 -4.55 -16.01 -10.19
C ILE A 395 -4.18 -17.32 -10.89
N SER A 396 -5.12 -18.26 -10.98
CA SER A 396 -4.98 -19.48 -11.79
C SER A 396 -5.14 -19.16 -13.29
N PRO A 397 -4.14 -19.41 -14.15
CA PRO A 397 -4.26 -19.14 -15.60
C PRO A 397 -5.38 -19.91 -16.29
N SER A 398 -5.80 -21.05 -15.71
CA SER A 398 -6.82 -21.94 -16.27
C SER A 398 -8.26 -21.50 -16.00
N THR A 399 -8.51 -20.72 -14.94
CA THR A 399 -9.86 -20.31 -14.52
C THR A 399 -10.02 -18.80 -14.43
N GLY A 400 -8.93 -18.03 -14.34
CA GLY A 400 -8.94 -16.59 -14.10
C GLY A 400 -9.34 -16.20 -12.66
N ALA A 401 -9.53 -17.17 -11.76
CA ALA A 401 -9.87 -16.93 -10.37
C ALA A 401 -8.63 -16.91 -9.47
N LYS A 402 -8.69 -16.15 -8.36
CA LYS A 402 -7.72 -16.25 -7.26
C LYS A 402 -7.82 -17.65 -6.64
N VAL A 403 -6.67 -18.25 -6.31
CA VAL A 403 -6.56 -19.54 -5.65
C VAL A 403 -5.49 -19.50 -4.56
N SER A 404 -5.74 -20.28 -3.52
CA SER A 404 -4.83 -20.57 -2.41
C SER A 404 -4.06 -21.86 -2.67
N ILE A 405 -2.75 -21.87 -2.43
CA ILE A 405 -1.87 -23.03 -2.57
C ILE A 405 -0.99 -23.12 -1.31
N GLY A 406 -0.94 -24.28 -0.66
CA GLY A 406 -0.22 -24.45 0.62
C GLY A 406 -0.44 -25.84 1.22
N PRO A 407 -0.10 -26.03 2.51
CA PRO A 407 -0.44 -27.23 3.27
C PRO A 407 -1.95 -27.49 3.31
N PRO A 408 -2.41 -28.75 3.52
CA PRO A 408 -3.84 -29.05 3.58
C PRO A 408 -4.50 -28.50 4.87
N ASP A 409 -5.42 -27.54 4.73
CA ASP A 409 -6.35 -27.08 5.79
C ASP A 409 -7.71 -27.76 5.59
N ASP A 410 -8.18 -28.51 6.59
CA ASP A 410 -9.53 -29.11 6.62
C ASP A 410 -10.48 -28.49 7.66
N GLU A 411 -10.02 -27.54 8.48
CA GLU A 411 -10.81 -26.92 9.56
C GLU A 411 -11.70 -25.77 9.07
N PHE A 412 -11.18 -24.88 8.22
CA PHE A 412 -11.87 -23.61 7.91
C PHE A 412 -12.77 -23.64 6.67
N GLY A 413 -12.88 -24.79 5.99
CA GLY A 413 -13.71 -24.95 4.79
C GLY A 413 -13.24 -24.11 3.58
N ARG A 414 -12.06 -23.49 3.66
CA ARG A 414 -11.37 -22.86 2.54
C ARG A 414 -10.81 -23.94 1.63
N ARG A 415 -10.78 -23.70 0.31
CA ARG A 415 -10.23 -24.66 -0.65
C ARG A 415 -8.76 -24.32 -0.95
N ILE A 416 -7.86 -24.82 -0.12
CA ILE A 416 -6.42 -24.79 -0.39
C ILE A 416 -6.06 -25.91 -1.38
N LEU A 417 -5.18 -25.62 -2.34
CA LEU A 417 -4.61 -26.61 -3.26
C LEU A 417 -3.28 -27.11 -2.68
N SER A 418 -3.12 -28.43 -2.55
CA SER A 418 -1.88 -29.04 -2.01
C SER A 418 -0.64 -28.61 -2.81
N GLU A 419 0.26 -27.90 -2.13
CA GLU A 419 1.48 -27.34 -2.71
C GLU A 419 2.43 -28.38 -3.30
N GLU A 420 2.48 -29.59 -2.73
CA GLU A 420 3.28 -30.74 -3.20
C GLU A 420 2.90 -31.15 -4.64
N THR A 421 1.67 -30.89 -5.05
CA THR A 421 1.13 -31.31 -6.36
C THR A 421 1.06 -30.19 -7.39
N GLN A 422 1.09 -28.93 -6.94
CA GLN A 422 1.03 -27.77 -7.81
C GLN A 422 2.44 -27.38 -8.27
N LYS A 423 2.72 -27.51 -9.58
CA LYS A 423 3.99 -27.06 -10.17
C LYS A 423 3.95 -25.57 -10.48
N ILE A 424 5.02 -24.84 -10.17
CA ILE A 424 5.12 -23.38 -10.41
C ILE A 424 4.86 -23.03 -11.88
N SER A 425 5.32 -23.87 -12.80
CA SER A 425 5.18 -23.72 -14.26
C SER A 425 3.75 -23.93 -14.79
N ARG A 426 2.79 -24.37 -13.95
CA ARG A 426 1.35 -24.34 -14.29
C ARG A 426 0.71 -22.97 -14.06
N TYR A 427 1.34 -22.13 -13.25
CA TYR A 427 0.76 -20.87 -12.77
C TYR A 427 1.56 -19.66 -13.26
N PHE A 428 2.87 -19.67 -13.08
CA PHE A 428 3.74 -18.56 -13.46
C PHE A 428 4.03 -18.56 -14.96
N SER A 429 3.85 -17.40 -15.59
CA SER A 429 4.23 -17.14 -16.98
C SER A 429 4.58 -15.66 -17.16
N MET A 430 5.09 -15.28 -18.32
CA MET A 430 5.34 -13.86 -18.62
C MET A 430 4.06 -13.03 -18.81
N ASP A 431 2.87 -13.64 -18.73
CA ASP A 431 1.58 -12.95 -18.67
C ASP A 431 0.94 -13.04 -17.27
N ASN A 432 1.28 -14.06 -16.46
CA ASN A 432 0.84 -14.24 -15.07
C ASN A 432 2.07 -14.33 -14.14
N LYS A 433 2.64 -13.17 -13.79
CA LYS A 433 3.99 -13.09 -13.22
C LYS A 433 4.06 -13.14 -11.69
N SER A 434 2.96 -12.92 -10.98
CA SER A 434 3.00 -12.62 -9.55
C SER A 434 2.14 -13.54 -8.69
N ALA A 435 2.65 -13.83 -7.50
CA ALA A 435 1.91 -14.39 -6.36
C ALA A 435 2.23 -13.57 -5.12
N GLU A 436 1.31 -13.54 -4.17
CA GLU A 436 1.61 -13.17 -2.79
C GLU A 436 1.93 -14.47 -2.03
N TYR A 437 2.79 -14.41 -1.02
CA TYR A 437 3.20 -15.54 -0.17
C TYR A 437 3.25 -15.08 1.29
N THR A 438 2.40 -15.63 2.14
CA THR A 438 2.40 -15.36 3.58
C THR A 438 3.08 -16.51 4.29
N TYR A 439 4.04 -16.18 5.16
CA TYR A 439 4.69 -17.11 6.08
C TYR A 439 4.40 -16.66 7.51
N ASP A 440 4.19 -17.63 8.39
CA ASP A 440 3.67 -17.46 9.74
C ASP A 440 2.36 -16.67 9.83
N PHE A 441 1.27 -17.35 10.21
CA PHE A 441 -0.02 -16.69 10.44
C PHE A 441 -0.13 -16.03 11.82
N GLY A 442 0.92 -16.12 12.65
CA GLY A 442 1.11 -15.28 13.84
C GLY A 442 1.65 -13.90 13.46
N ASP A 443 2.87 -13.87 12.93
CA ASP A 443 3.62 -12.66 12.57
C ASP A 443 3.21 -12.01 11.22
N ASP A 444 2.46 -12.74 10.38
CA ASP A 444 1.89 -12.34 9.08
C ASP A 444 2.94 -11.81 8.07
N TRP A 445 4.02 -12.58 7.87
CA TRP A 445 5.11 -12.22 6.95
C TRP A 445 4.68 -12.33 5.48
N GLU A 446 4.04 -11.27 4.98
CA GLU A 446 3.63 -11.16 3.59
C GLU A 446 4.81 -10.86 2.64
N HIS A 447 4.86 -11.61 1.53
CA HIS A 447 5.85 -11.44 0.47
C HIS A 447 5.19 -11.26 -0.89
N LYS A 448 5.86 -10.48 -1.73
CA LYS A 448 5.57 -10.43 -3.17
C LYS A 448 6.58 -11.24 -3.96
N ILE A 449 6.09 -12.28 -4.62
CA ILE A 449 6.86 -13.11 -5.56
C ILE A 449 6.59 -12.62 -6.97
N LEU A 450 7.64 -12.24 -7.70
CA LEU A 450 7.56 -11.74 -9.08
C LEU A 450 8.51 -12.50 -10.00
N LEU A 451 7.94 -13.22 -10.99
CA LEU A 451 8.69 -13.80 -12.11
C LEU A 451 9.24 -12.66 -12.98
N GLU A 452 10.56 -12.45 -12.92
CA GLU A 452 11.24 -11.47 -13.75
C GLU A 452 11.61 -12.03 -15.13
N LYS A 453 12.07 -13.28 -15.17
CA LYS A 453 12.58 -13.95 -16.39
C LYS A 453 12.37 -15.46 -16.33
N ILE A 454 12.17 -16.06 -17.49
CA ILE A 454 12.40 -17.50 -17.72
C ILE A 454 13.68 -17.59 -18.56
N LEU A 455 14.66 -18.35 -18.08
CA LEU A 455 16.00 -18.46 -18.67
C LEU A 455 16.29 -19.92 -19.05
N PRO A 456 17.15 -20.19 -20.05
CA PRO A 456 17.69 -21.52 -20.25
C PRO A 456 18.52 -21.93 -19.03
N ARG A 457 18.46 -23.22 -18.66
CA ARG A 457 19.33 -23.81 -17.63
C ARG A 457 20.80 -23.67 -18.05
N GLU A 458 21.64 -23.20 -17.13
CA GLU A 458 23.09 -23.18 -17.30
C GLU A 458 23.69 -24.57 -17.01
N GLY A 459 24.69 -24.97 -17.79
CA GLY A 459 25.39 -26.25 -17.60
C GLY A 459 26.44 -26.14 -16.50
N GLY A 460 26.50 -27.13 -15.60
CA GLY A 460 27.39 -27.12 -14.43
C GLY A 460 26.77 -26.49 -13.18
N THR A 461 25.78 -25.61 -13.33
CA THR A 461 25.10 -24.96 -12.20
C THR A 461 24.14 -25.93 -11.49
N ALA A 462 24.36 -26.13 -10.19
CA ALA A 462 23.37 -26.71 -9.28
C ALA A 462 22.29 -25.65 -8.96
N TYR A 463 21.03 -26.06 -8.89
CA TYR A 463 19.90 -25.18 -8.59
C TYR A 463 19.13 -25.75 -7.39
N PRO A 464 18.55 -24.89 -6.52
CA PRO A 464 18.33 -23.46 -6.73
C PRO A 464 19.56 -22.60 -6.41
N VAL A 465 19.56 -21.34 -6.85
CA VAL A 465 20.63 -20.37 -6.55
C VAL A 465 20.06 -19.02 -6.15
N CYS A 466 20.68 -18.35 -5.18
CA CYS A 466 20.48 -16.93 -4.92
C CYS A 466 21.47 -16.15 -5.79
N VAL A 467 20.96 -15.22 -6.59
CA VAL A 467 21.77 -14.42 -7.52
C VAL A 467 22.21 -13.10 -6.89
N LYS A 468 21.39 -12.57 -5.98
CA LYS A 468 21.54 -11.26 -5.33
C LYS A 468 20.37 -11.01 -4.37
N GLY A 469 20.59 -10.14 -3.39
CA GLY A 469 19.58 -9.64 -2.45
C GLY A 469 20.03 -8.28 -1.88
N LYS A 470 19.36 -7.82 -0.84
CA LYS A 470 19.85 -6.76 0.07
C LYS A 470 19.18 -6.94 1.43
N ARG A 471 19.87 -6.54 2.51
CA ARG A 471 19.46 -6.58 3.93
C ARG A 471 19.30 -7.98 4.49
N ALA A 472 19.53 -8.16 5.78
CA ALA A 472 19.11 -9.37 6.49
C ALA A 472 17.57 -9.46 6.43
N CYS A 473 17.04 -10.66 6.67
CA CYS A 473 15.61 -10.78 6.97
C CYS A 473 15.38 -10.59 8.47
N PRO A 474 14.15 -10.28 8.90
CA PRO A 474 13.81 -10.31 10.31
C PRO A 474 14.14 -11.68 10.92
N PRO A 475 14.60 -11.76 12.18
CA PRO A 475 14.70 -13.03 12.89
C PRO A 475 13.34 -13.78 12.92
N GLU A 476 13.37 -15.11 13.03
CA GLU A 476 12.16 -15.90 13.33
C GLU A 476 11.56 -15.47 14.68
N ASP A 477 10.24 -15.60 14.84
CA ASP A 477 9.49 -15.26 16.07
C ASP A 477 9.67 -13.82 16.59
N CYS A 478 10.17 -12.87 15.80
CA CYS A 478 10.39 -11.49 16.27
C CYS A 478 9.13 -10.62 16.39
N GLY A 479 7.92 -11.15 16.19
CA GLY A 479 6.67 -10.40 16.40
C GLY A 479 6.23 -9.59 15.17
N GLY A 480 6.51 -10.11 13.98
CA GLY A 480 6.12 -9.53 12.71
C GLY A 480 6.84 -8.21 12.41
N VAL A 481 6.28 -7.46 11.46
CA VAL A 481 6.84 -6.17 11.00
C VAL A 481 7.06 -5.17 12.15
N TRP A 482 6.28 -5.29 13.24
CA TRP A 482 6.36 -4.42 14.41
C TRP A 482 7.57 -4.75 15.29
N GLY A 483 7.68 -5.97 15.80
CA GLY A 483 8.83 -6.31 16.64
C GLY A 483 10.16 -6.30 15.89
N TYR A 484 10.16 -6.47 14.56
CA TYR A 484 11.35 -6.18 13.76
C TYR A 484 11.70 -4.68 13.68
N ALA A 485 10.71 -3.78 13.73
CA ALA A 485 10.99 -2.34 13.83
C ALA A 485 11.57 -2.00 15.21
N ASP A 486 11.02 -2.57 16.29
CA ASP A 486 11.54 -2.43 17.65
C ASP A 486 13.01 -2.91 17.74
N ILE A 487 13.36 -4.01 17.05
CA ILE A 487 14.75 -4.50 16.91
C ILE A 487 15.65 -3.49 16.18
N LEU A 488 15.16 -2.85 15.11
CA LEU A 488 15.95 -1.87 14.37
C LEU A 488 16.22 -0.62 15.22
N GLU A 489 15.22 -0.14 15.97
CA GLU A 489 15.34 1.00 16.89
C GLU A 489 16.31 0.67 18.04
N ALA A 490 16.23 -0.52 18.62
CA ALA A 490 17.16 -0.97 19.65
C ALA A 490 18.62 -1.09 19.17
N LEU A 491 18.84 -1.37 17.89
CA LEU A 491 20.18 -1.41 17.28
C LEU A 491 20.77 -0.01 17.00
N GLU A 492 19.94 1.05 17.01
CA GLU A 492 20.38 2.44 16.84
C GLU A 492 20.86 3.06 18.17
N ASP A 493 20.28 2.68 19.32
CA ASP A 493 20.79 3.00 20.67
C ASP A 493 21.03 1.72 21.52
N PRO A 494 22.17 1.02 21.31
CA PRO A 494 22.48 -0.21 22.03
C PRO A 494 22.95 0.00 23.48
N ASP A 495 23.14 1.25 23.93
CA ASP A 495 23.55 1.57 25.30
C ASP A 495 22.33 1.86 26.22
N ASP A 496 21.10 1.93 25.69
CA ASP A 496 19.88 2.11 26.50
C ASP A 496 19.54 0.83 27.32
N PRO A 497 19.43 0.91 28.66
CA PRO A 497 19.01 -0.20 29.50
C PRO A 497 17.62 -0.79 29.20
N GLU A 498 16.73 -0.07 28.50
CA GLU A 498 15.45 -0.63 28.05
C GLU A 498 15.62 -1.59 26.86
N ASN A 499 16.73 -1.48 26.11
CA ASN A 499 17.07 -2.34 24.97
C ASN A 499 17.87 -3.61 25.35
N GLU A 500 18.42 -3.71 26.57
CA GLU A 500 19.32 -4.80 27.00
C GLU A 500 18.72 -6.21 26.78
N GLU A 501 17.45 -6.44 27.15
CA GLU A 501 16.77 -7.75 26.99
C GLU A 501 16.48 -8.08 25.51
N LEU A 502 16.16 -7.07 24.69
CA LEU A 502 15.89 -7.27 23.26
C LEU A 502 17.18 -7.54 22.48
N LEU A 503 18.28 -6.84 22.79
CA LEU A 503 19.58 -7.04 22.16
C LEU A 503 20.23 -8.37 22.58
N GLU A 504 20.06 -8.81 23.83
CA GLU A 504 20.46 -10.17 24.24
C GLU A 504 19.69 -11.24 23.45
N TRP A 505 18.41 -11.01 23.13
CA TRP A 505 17.58 -11.92 22.32
C TRP A 505 17.98 -11.93 20.83
N VAL A 506 18.23 -10.75 20.23
CA VAL A 506 18.66 -10.60 18.83
C VAL A 506 20.04 -11.19 18.59
N GLY A 507 20.96 -10.99 19.55
CA GLY A 507 22.34 -11.46 19.50
C GLY A 507 23.29 -10.50 18.77
N GLU A 508 24.56 -10.49 19.23
CA GLU A 508 25.61 -9.54 18.80
C GLU A 508 25.98 -9.62 17.30
N ASP A 509 25.63 -10.71 16.60
CA ASP A 509 26.01 -10.97 15.20
C ASP A 509 24.98 -10.47 14.17
N PHE A 510 23.83 -9.91 14.58
CA PHE A 510 22.78 -9.50 13.65
C PHE A 510 23.00 -8.09 13.06
N ASP A 511 23.47 -8.03 11.81
CA ASP A 511 23.51 -6.79 11.00
C ASP A 511 22.28 -6.73 10.06
N PRO A 512 21.34 -5.76 10.24
CA PRO A 512 20.15 -5.65 9.42
C PRO A 512 20.43 -5.26 7.96
N GLU A 513 21.57 -4.64 7.63
CA GLU A 513 21.95 -4.33 6.26
C GLU A 513 22.72 -5.47 5.57
N TYR A 514 23.30 -6.40 6.33
CA TYR A 514 24.12 -7.48 5.80
C TYR A 514 23.35 -8.46 4.90
N PHE A 515 23.93 -8.75 3.72
CA PHE A 515 23.51 -9.88 2.89
C PHE A 515 24.58 -10.18 1.82
N ASP A 516 25.19 -11.37 1.83
CA ASP A 516 25.82 -11.96 0.65
C ASP A 516 24.95 -13.12 0.10
N ALA A 517 24.82 -13.17 -1.23
CA ALA A 517 24.13 -14.27 -1.92
C ALA A 517 24.91 -15.60 -1.84
N LYS A 518 26.21 -15.56 -1.49
CA LYS A 518 27.06 -16.74 -1.31
C LYS A 518 26.78 -17.51 -0.03
N ASP A 519 26.24 -16.85 1.00
CA ASP A 519 26.00 -17.47 2.32
C ASP A 519 24.68 -18.27 2.34
N VAL A 520 23.84 -18.10 1.31
CA VAL A 520 22.58 -18.82 1.16
C VAL A 520 22.84 -20.28 0.81
N VAL A 521 22.66 -21.17 1.80
CA VAL A 521 22.73 -22.62 1.64
C VAL A 521 21.32 -23.18 1.45
N PHE A 522 21.06 -23.75 0.27
CA PHE A 522 19.77 -24.37 -0.03
C PHE A 522 19.68 -25.82 0.47
N ARG A 523 18.62 -26.13 1.21
CA ARG A 523 18.27 -27.48 1.65
C ARG A 523 17.76 -28.29 0.46
N ASP A 524 18.01 -29.60 0.47
CA ASP A 524 17.47 -30.52 -0.54
C ASP A 524 15.96 -30.73 -0.26
N PRO A 525 15.03 -30.24 -1.11
CA PRO A 525 13.59 -30.25 -0.81
C PRO A 525 13.02 -31.65 -0.64
N ASP A 526 13.67 -32.65 -1.25
CA ASP A 526 13.28 -34.06 -1.20
C ASP A 526 13.85 -34.79 0.04
N LYS A 527 14.77 -34.16 0.78
CA LYS A 527 15.33 -34.69 2.04
C LYS A 527 14.91 -33.94 3.30
N SER A 528 14.34 -32.74 3.17
CA SER A 528 13.82 -32.02 4.33
C SER A 528 12.53 -32.69 4.83
N SER A 529 12.70 -33.55 5.84
CA SER A 529 11.63 -34.12 6.66
C SER A 529 10.96 -33.09 7.57
N ASP A 530 11.63 -31.97 7.80
CA ASP A 530 11.37 -31.09 8.94
C ASP A 530 10.25 -30.07 8.66
N PHE A 531 9.71 -30.10 7.44
CA PHE A 531 8.57 -29.30 6.94
C PHE A 531 7.31 -30.12 6.71
N ARG A 532 6.97 -30.98 7.67
CA ARG A 532 5.70 -31.74 7.68
C ARG A 532 4.89 -31.38 8.92
N PHE A 533 4.02 -30.38 8.75
CA PHE A 533 2.91 -30.07 9.66
C PHE A 533 1.74 -31.04 9.43
#